data_AF-A0A952X5N0-F1
#
_entry.id   AF-A0A952X5N0-F1
#
_cell.length_a   1.000
_cell.length_b   1.000
_cell.length_c   1.000
_cell.angle_alpha   90.00
_cell.angle_beta   90.00
_cell.angle_gamma   90.00
#
_symmetry.space_group_name_H-M   'P 1'
#
loop_
_entity.id
_entity.type
_entity.pdbx_description
1 polymer ?
#
loop_
_entity_poly.entity_id
_entity_poly.type
_entity_poly.pdbx_seq_one_letter_code
_entity_poly.pdbx_strand_id
1 'polypeptide(L)'
;MNNEIPLLSLIKRGSDNFPRFVIAKCDAFRNPIYWNSETRQWDQDESKATVFADVTQACWEQHDLLMEAVGDRPVHRFVAPIYIEIYGDTPRLADLRRWLEKAVRIVVDTPIHGLGPDGTVGVLIADFERTKNA
;
A
#
# COMPACT_ATOMS: atom_id res chain seq x y z
N MET A 1 -10.58 16.45 16.56
CA MET A 1 -9.83 15.22 16.21
C MET A 1 -8.84 15.59 15.14
N ASN A 2 -7.59 15.14 15.25
CA ASN A 2 -6.53 15.59 14.34
C ASN A 2 -6.87 15.11 12.92
N ASN A 3 -7.25 16.05 12.04
CA ASN A 3 -7.73 15.81 10.67
C ASN A 3 -6.59 15.42 9.70
N GLU A 4 -5.43 15.07 10.23
CA GLU A 4 -4.22 14.85 9.47
C GLU A 4 -4.17 13.38 9.04
N ILE A 5 -4.11 13.15 7.74
CA ILE A 5 -4.03 11.80 7.20
C ILE A 5 -2.62 11.29 7.46
N PRO A 6 -2.47 10.13 8.12
CA PRO A 6 -1.17 9.64 8.50
C PRO A 6 -0.33 9.32 7.27
N LEU A 7 0.92 9.78 7.28
CA LEU A 7 1.92 9.29 6.35
C LEU A 7 2.38 7.90 6.80
N LEU A 8 1.79 6.87 6.19
CA LEU A 8 2.16 5.48 6.43
C LEU A 8 3.34 5.10 5.55
N SER A 9 4.38 4.54 6.16
CA SER A 9 5.58 4.06 5.49
C SER A 9 5.78 2.57 5.77
N LEU A 10 6.11 1.82 4.72
CA LEU A 10 6.58 0.44 4.84
C LEU A 10 8.10 0.45 4.91
N ILE A 11 8.66 0.00 6.03
CA ILE A 11 10.10 0.04 6.26
C ILE A 11 10.67 -1.37 6.21
N LYS A 12 11.63 -1.60 5.31
CA LYS A 12 12.37 -2.87 5.25
C LYS A 12 13.22 -3.04 6.50
N ARG A 13 13.12 -4.23 7.07
CA ARG A 13 13.92 -4.80 8.16
C ARG A 13 14.49 -6.14 7.71
N GLY A 14 15.43 -6.68 8.47
CA GLY A 14 16.10 -7.92 8.11
C GLY A 14 17.09 -7.76 6.96
N SER A 15 17.58 -8.89 6.45
CA SER A 15 18.60 -8.94 5.40
C SER A 15 17.97 -9.08 4.02
N ASP A 16 18.79 -9.00 2.97
CA ASP A 16 18.32 -9.23 1.59
C ASP A 16 17.82 -10.66 1.37
N ASN A 17 18.41 -11.64 2.08
CA ASN A 17 17.99 -13.04 2.02
C ASN A 17 16.74 -13.33 2.86
N PHE A 18 16.49 -12.53 3.90
CA PHE A 18 15.35 -12.68 4.78
C PHE A 18 14.71 -11.31 5.05
N PRO A 19 14.09 -10.71 4.04
CA PRO A 19 13.46 -9.42 4.21
C PRO A 19 12.31 -9.54 5.20
N ARG A 20 12.17 -8.51 6.00
CA ARG A 20 11.10 -8.28 6.95
C ARG A 20 10.58 -6.87 6.74
N PHE A 21 9.35 -6.61 7.12
CA PHE A 21 8.74 -5.31 6.92
C PHE A 21 7.98 -4.91 8.17
N VAL A 22 8.07 -3.63 8.51
CA VAL A 22 7.27 -3.01 9.57
C VAL A 22 6.53 -1.82 8.99
N ILE A 23 5.35 -1.52 9.52
CA ILE A 23 4.58 -0.34 9.14
C ILE A 23 4.81 0.72 10.21
N ALA A 24 5.13 1.93 9.78
CA ALA A 24 5.27 3.08 10.67
C ALA A 24 4.44 4.27 10.18
N LYS A 25 3.96 5.08 11.10
CA LYS A 25 3.56 6.47 10.84
C LYS A 25 4.75 7.36 11.10
N CYS A 26 5.01 8.29 10.20
CA CYS A 26 6.01 9.33 10.40
C CYS A 26 5.32 10.69 10.52
N ASP A 27 5.73 11.49 11.50
CA ASP A 27 5.45 12.92 11.51
C ASP A 27 6.46 13.68 10.62
N ALA A 28 6.28 15.00 10.49
CA ALA A 28 7.19 15.87 9.74
C ALA A 28 8.65 15.85 10.27
N PHE A 29 8.87 15.33 11.47
CA PHE A 29 10.17 15.28 12.15
C PHE A 29 10.80 13.88 12.16
N ARG A 30 10.19 12.90 11.46
CA ARG A 30 10.66 11.50 11.40
C ARG A 30 10.73 10.85 12.78
N ASN A 31 9.75 11.09 13.65
CA ASN A 31 9.53 10.28 14.85
C ASN A 31 8.61 9.10 14.49
N PRO A 32 9.14 7.92 14.12
CA PRO A 32 8.29 6.81 13.75
C PRO A 32 7.53 6.28 14.96
N ILE A 33 6.23 6.08 14.79
CA ILE A 33 5.42 5.19 15.64
C ILE A 33 5.05 3.97 14.82
N TYR A 34 5.17 2.79 15.39
CA TYR A 34 5.10 1.50 14.72
C TYR A 34 3.77 0.82 14.96
N TRP A 35 3.26 0.13 13.94
CA TRP A 35 2.01 -0.61 14.02
C TRP A 35 2.19 -1.97 14.68
N ASN A 36 1.34 -2.28 15.65
CA ASN A 36 1.14 -3.62 16.17
C ASN A 36 -0.26 -4.11 15.75
N SER A 37 -0.31 -5.07 14.84
CA SER A 37 -1.55 -5.66 14.31
C SER A 37 -2.28 -6.54 15.32
N GLU A 38 -1.58 -7.12 16.30
CA GLU A 38 -2.18 -7.99 17.33
C GLU A 38 -3.01 -7.16 18.32
N THR A 39 -2.46 -6.03 18.77
CA THR A 39 -3.14 -5.11 19.70
C THR A 39 -3.94 -4.04 18.98
N ARG A 40 -3.76 -3.89 17.66
CA ARG A 40 -4.31 -2.81 16.82
C ARG A 40 -3.96 -1.42 17.34
N GLN A 41 -2.71 -1.24 17.78
CA GLN A 41 -2.24 0.00 18.38
C GLN A 41 -0.93 0.47 17.76
N TRP A 42 -0.69 1.77 17.87
CA TRP A 42 0.58 2.40 17.51
C TRP A 42 1.46 2.53 18.75
N ASP A 43 2.72 2.13 18.65
CA ASP A 43 3.69 2.20 19.76
C ASP A 43 4.98 2.90 19.29
N GLN A 44 5.66 3.60 20.20
CA GLN A 44 6.97 4.21 19.92
C GLN A 44 8.10 3.18 19.97
N ASP A 45 7.89 2.08 20.68
CA ASP A 45 8.83 0.98 20.79
C ASP A 45 8.73 0.07 19.56
N GLU A 46 9.74 0.16 18.70
CA GLU A 46 9.86 -0.66 17.49
C GLU A 46 9.83 -2.16 17.78
N SER A 47 10.29 -2.60 18.96
CA SER A 47 10.33 -4.03 19.29
C SER A 47 8.93 -4.65 19.42
N LYS A 48 7.90 -3.82 19.59
CA LYS A 48 6.50 -4.24 19.62
C LYS A 48 5.82 -4.18 18.26
N ALA A 49 6.51 -3.71 17.21
CA ALA A 49 5.95 -3.64 15.87
C ALA A 49 5.64 -5.05 15.34
N THR A 50 4.52 -5.20 14.62
CA THR A 50 4.29 -6.43 13.86
C THR A 50 5.30 -6.50 12.71
N VAL A 51 6.04 -7.60 12.67
CA VAL A 51 7.06 -7.86 11.65
C VAL A 51 6.50 -8.81 10.59
N PHE A 52 6.28 -8.29 9.39
CA PHE A 52 5.78 -9.06 8.26
C PHE A 52 6.93 -9.71 7.48
N ALA A 53 6.78 -10.98 7.13
CA ALA A 53 7.73 -11.68 6.24
C ALA A 53 7.36 -11.51 4.75
N ASP A 54 6.09 -11.24 4.45
CA ASP A 54 5.59 -10.99 3.10
C ASP A 54 5.27 -9.51 2.92
N VAL A 55 5.91 -8.88 1.94
CA VAL A 55 5.68 -7.48 1.55
C VAL A 55 4.22 -7.25 1.13
N THR A 56 3.59 -8.25 0.52
CA THR A 56 2.21 -8.17 0.03
C THR A 56 1.24 -8.06 1.18
N GLN A 57 1.41 -8.88 2.22
CA GLN A 57 0.61 -8.82 3.43
C GLN A 57 0.76 -7.46 4.11
N ALA A 58 1.99 -6.95 4.20
CA ALA A 58 2.25 -5.66 4.81
C ALA A 58 1.63 -4.48 4.01
N CYS A 59 1.62 -4.55 2.68
CA CYS A 59 0.95 -3.56 1.84
C CYS A 59 -0.57 -3.57 2.04
N TRP A 60 -1.20 -4.75 2.21
CA TRP A 60 -2.63 -4.83 2.49
C TRP A 60 -2.97 -4.22 3.85
N GLU A 61 -2.22 -4.57 4.90
CA GLU A 61 -2.41 -3.96 6.22
C GLU A 61 -2.21 -2.44 6.17
N GLN A 62 -1.20 -1.95 5.44
CA GLN A 62 -0.98 -0.52 5.24
C GLN A 62 -2.16 0.14 4.50
N HIS A 63 -2.73 -0.52 3.49
CA HIS A 63 -3.89 -0.04 2.76
C HIS A 63 -5.11 0.08 3.69
N ASP A 64 -5.39 -0.95 4.49
CA ASP A 64 -6.53 -0.96 5.41
C ASP A 64 -6.41 0.18 6.44
N LEU A 65 -5.22 0.39 7.00
CA LEU A 65 -4.95 1.51 7.91
C LEU A 65 -5.14 2.88 7.26
N LEU A 66 -4.80 3.02 5.97
CA LEU A 66 -5.06 4.24 5.22
C LEU A 66 -6.56 4.43 5.01
N MET A 67 -7.27 3.36 4.64
CA MET A 67 -8.72 3.39 4.41
C MET A 67 -9.49 3.72 5.68
N GLU A 68 -9.08 3.22 6.84
CA GLU A 68 -9.62 3.63 8.14
C GLU A 68 -9.47 5.14 8.38
N ALA A 69 -8.36 5.74 7.95
CA ALA A 69 -8.10 7.17 8.14
C ALA A 69 -8.87 8.08 7.17
N VAL A 70 -9.30 7.55 6.01
CA VAL A 70 -10.00 8.34 4.98
C VAL A 70 -11.47 7.96 4.77
N GLY A 71 -11.96 6.92 5.44
CA GLY A 71 -13.28 6.31 5.19
C GLY A 71 -14.47 7.27 5.31
N ASP A 72 -14.37 8.29 6.17
CA ASP A 72 -15.43 9.28 6.38
C ASP A 72 -15.39 10.46 5.39
N ARG A 73 -14.42 10.49 4.47
CA ARG A 73 -14.25 11.59 3.50
C ARG A 73 -15.07 11.32 2.22
N PRO A 74 -15.54 12.36 1.51
CA PRO A 74 -16.15 12.20 0.19
C PRO A 74 -15.19 11.49 -0.78
N VAL A 75 -15.71 10.49 -1.49
CA VAL A 75 -14.93 9.70 -2.46
C VAL A 75 -15.23 10.16 -3.88
N HIS A 76 -14.20 10.62 -4.58
CA HIS A 76 -14.22 10.90 -6.01
C HIS A 76 -13.40 9.83 -6.74
N ARG A 77 -14.05 9.04 -7.60
CA ARG A 77 -13.39 7.92 -8.28
C ARG A 77 -12.98 8.30 -9.70
N PHE A 78 -11.71 8.07 -10.00
CA PHE A 78 -11.15 8.20 -11.34
C PHE A 78 -10.66 6.84 -11.82
N VAL A 79 -10.73 6.60 -13.13
CA VAL A 79 -10.21 5.37 -13.76
C VAL A 79 -9.13 5.78 -14.76
N ALA A 80 -7.90 5.31 -14.50
CA ALA A 80 -6.77 5.46 -15.42
C ALA A 80 -6.47 4.08 -16.05
N PRO A 81 -6.51 3.94 -17.38
CA PRO A 81 -6.21 2.66 -18.03
C PRO A 81 -4.71 2.33 -17.93
N ILE A 82 -4.41 1.05 -17.64
CA ILE A 82 -3.06 0.48 -17.73
C ILE A 82 -3.08 -0.57 -18.85
N TYR A 83 -2.21 -0.42 -19.83
CA TYR A 83 -2.05 -1.37 -20.93
C TYR A 83 -1.00 -2.42 -20.56
N ILE A 84 -1.32 -3.69 -20.82
CA ILE A 84 -0.45 -4.83 -20.55
C ILE A 84 -0.19 -5.52 -21.88
N GLU A 85 1.08 -5.56 -22.31
CA GLU A 85 1.49 -6.25 -23.52
C GLU A 85 2.23 -7.54 -23.15
N ILE A 86 1.82 -8.65 -23.78
CA ILE A 86 2.45 -9.97 -23.62
C ILE A 86 2.94 -10.41 -24.99
N TYR A 87 4.22 -10.73 -25.09
CA TYR A 87 4.85 -11.22 -26.33
C TYR A 87 4.96 -12.75 -26.27
N GLY A 88 4.23 -13.44 -27.16
CA GLY A 88 4.17 -14.91 -27.21
C GLY A 88 2.74 -15.42 -27.47
N ASP A 89 2.50 -16.68 -27.13
CA ASP A 89 1.15 -17.26 -27.19
C ASP A 89 0.20 -16.53 -26.22
N THR A 90 -1.05 -16.34 -26.64
CA THR A 90 -2.06 -15.66 -25.82
C THR A 90 -2.32 -16.46 -24.54
N PRO A 91 -2.03 -15.91 -23.34
CA PRO A 91 -2.26 -16.63 -22.10
C PRO A 91 -3.75 -16.78 -21.83
N ARG A 92 -4.12 -17.79 -21.05
CA ARG A 92 -5.47 -17.85 -20.48
C ARG A 92 -5.64 -16.68 -19.52
N LEU A 93 -6.77 -15.97 -19.63
CA LEU A 93 -7.04 -14.76 -18.84
C LEU A 93 -6.90 -14.98 -17.33
N ALA A 94 -7.35 -16.14 -16.80
CA ALA A 94 -7.22 -16.47 -15.38
C ALA A 94 -5.76 -16.60 -14.90
N ASP A 95 -4.88 -17.14 -15.75
CA ASP A 95 -3.45 -17.26 -15.41
C ASP A 95 -2.77 -15.89 -15.45
N LEU A 96 -3.13 -15.05 -16.42
CA LEU A 96 -2.67 -13.67 -16.51
C LEU A 96 -3.06 -12.86 -15.26
N ARG A 97 -4.33 -12.93 -14.82
CA ARG A 97 -4.81 -12.26 -13.59
C ARG A 97 -4.01 -12.68 -12.36
N ARG A 98 -3.85 -13.99 -12.15
CA ARG A 98 -3.07 -14.54 -11.04
C ARG A 98 -1.60 -14.10 -11.09
N TRP A 99 -1.03 -13.96 -12.28
CA TRP A 99 0.32 -13.43 -12.43
C TRP A 99 0.37 -11.93 -12.08
N LEU A 100 -0.57 -11.12 -12.58
CA LEU A 100 -0.64 -9.69 -12.30
C LEU A 100 -0.78 -9.40 -10.80
N GLU A 101 -1.64 -10.14 -10.09
CA GLU A 101 -1.81 -10.03 -8.63
C GLU A 101 -0.49 -10.22 -7.87
N LYS A 102 0.41 -11.05 -8.40
CA LYS A 102 1.71 -11.35 -7.78
C LYS A 102 2.81 -10.41 -8.25
N ALA A 103 2.81 -10.05 -9.53
CA ALA A 103 3.91 -9.37 -10.19
C ALA A 103 3.78 -7.84 -10.17
N VAL A 104 2.56 -7.30 -10.13
CA VAL A 104 2.33 -5.87 -10.27
C VAL A 104 2.08 -5.24 -8.91
N ARG A 105 2.79 -4.14 -8.65
CA ARG A 105 2.57 -3.23 -7.53
C ARG A 105 2.56 -1.82 -8.09
N ILE A 106 1.54 -1.04 -7.76
CA ILE A 106 1.49 0.38 -8.12
C ILE A 106 1.95 1.17 -6.89
N VAL A 107 3.01 1.94 -7.04
CA VAL A 107 3.62 2.71 -5.94
C VAL A 107 3.39 4.19 -6.19
N VAL A 108 2.96 4.90 -5.14
CA VAL A 108 2.89 6.37 -5.11
C VAL A 108 4.07 6.87 -4.28
N ASP A 109 4.90 7.74 -4.86
CA ASP A 109 5.99 8.39 -4.12
C ASP A 109 5.46 9.60 -3.34
N THR A 110 4.71 9.30 -2.28
CA THR A 110 4.10 10.30 -1.39
C THR A 110 5.12 11.27 -0.78
N PRO A 111 6.33 10.87 -0.36
CA PRO A 111 7.34 11.81 0.13
C PRO A 111 7.72 12.91 -0.86
N ILE A 112 7.71 12.63 -2.17
CA ILE A 112 8.05 13.60 -3.21
C ILE A 112 6.80 14.35 -3.71
N HIS A 113 5.68 13.66 -3.88
CA HIS A 113 4.50 14.20 -4.56
C HIS A 113 3.34 14.58 -3.64
N GLY A 114 3.47 14.35 -2.33
CA GLY A 114 2.40 14.54 -1.36
C GLY A 114 1.30 13.48 -1.47
N LEU A 115 0.22 13.65 -0.70
CA LEU A 115 -0.89 12.69 -0.68
C LEU A 115 -1.88 12.88 -1.83
N GLY A 116 -1.93 14.06 -2.44
CA GLY A 116 -2.85 14.41 -3.53
C GLY A 116 -2.96 15.93 -3.72
N PRO A 117 -3.57 16.39 -4.82
CA PRO A 117 -3.76 17.83 -5.08
C PRO A 117 -4.73 18.44 -4.06
N ASP A 118 -4.53 19.71 -3.72
CA ASP A 118 -5.48 20.53 -2.93
C ASP A 118 -5.96 19.89 -1.60
N GLY A 119 -5.07 19.16 -0.92
CA GLY A 119 -5.38 18.50 0.36
C GLY A 119 -6.24 17.23 0.23
N THR A 120 -6.42 16.72 -0.99
CA THR A 120 -7.02 15.41 -1.26
C THR A 120 -6.00 14.29 -1.03
N VAL A 121 -6.50 13.05 -0.97
CA VAL A 121 -5.66 11.86 -0.86
C VAL A 121 -5.98 10.89 -1.97
N GLY A 122 -4.96 10.61 -2.78
CA GLY A 122 -4.98 9.61 -3.82
C GLY A 122 -4.80 8.23 -3.22
N VAL A 123 -5.73 7.33 -3.52
CA VAL A 123 -5.61 5.91 -3.26
C VAL A 123 -5.63 5.19 -4.59
N LEU A 124 -4.56 4.46 -4.91
CA LEU A 124 -4.47 3.67 -6.13
C LEU A 124 -4.92 2.24 -5.85
N ILE A 125 -5.86 1.76 -6.65
CA ILE A 125 -6.39 0.40 -6.59
C ILE A 125 -6.16 -0.25 -7.95
N ALA A 126 -5.44 -1.36 -7.95
CA ALA A 126 -5.31 -2.22 -9.11
C ALA A 126 -6.35 -3.36 -9.01
N ASP A 127 -7.45 -3.23 -9.75
CA ASP A 127 -8.49 -4.27 -9.84
C ASP A 127 -8.25 -5.17 -11.06
N PHE A 128 -7.54 -6.28 -10.83
CA PHE A 128 -7.22 -7.25 -11.89
C PHE A 128 -8.39 -8.18 -12.24
N GLU A 129 -9.47 -8.22 -11.46
CA GLU A 129 -10.68 -8.98 -11.83
C GLU A 129 -11.38 -8.35 -13.04
N ARG A 130 -11.18 -7.05 -13.23
CA ARG A 130 -11.66 -6.31 -14.40
C ARG A 130 -10.73 -6.40 -15.61
N THR A 131 -9.61 -7.12 -15.54
CA THR A 131 -8.76 -7.36 -16.71
C THR A 131 -9.54 -8.14 -17.77
N LYS A 132 -9.55 -7.62 -18.99
CA LYS A 132 -10.25 -8.18 -20.16
C LYS A 132 -9.29 -8.22 -21.35
N ASN A 133 -9.59 -9.10 -22.31
CA ASN A 133 -8.91 -9.04 -23.61
C ASN A 133 -9.23 -7.70 -24.28
N ALA A 134 -8.23 -7.12 -24.95
CA ALA A 134 -8.41 -5.93 -25.78
C ALA A 134 -9.26 -6.24 -27.00
#